data_AF-A0A0U4Y0N7-F1
#
_entry.id   AF-A0A0U4Y0N7-F1
#
_cell.length_a   1.000
_cell.length_b   1.000
_cell.length_c   1.000
_cell.angle_alpha   90.00
_cell.angle_beta   90.00
_cell.angle_gamma   90.00
#
_symmetry.space_group_name_H-M   'P 1'
#
loop_
_entity.id
_entity.type
_entity.pdbx_description
1 polymer ?
#
loop_
_entity_poly.entity_id
_entity_poly.type
_entity_poly.pdbx_seq_one_letter_code
_entity_poly.pdbx_strand_id
1 'polypeptide(L)'
;MIKAPTSKQLFLDQLRAGLKGLPRSVIEETVADYEAHFEAGRAAGRTEADIASRLGDPARLARELRAEAGVRRWEDERSLSNALGAILGIMGLAALDLLVVLPVLLAVGSCVFAFVIAGAAVCLAGSLLLPFSLVDVNPFPNADWLQGVLLSLGLATGGASVVAFCVLLTIGIVNLLVGYGRAHYRLIAPTYTA
;
A
#
# COMPACT_ATOMS: atom_id res chain seq x y z
N MET A 1 -50.16 10.19 -25.83
CA MET A 1 -50.27 8.74 -26.06
C MET A 1 -49.24 8.35 -27.12
N ILE A 2 -48.19 7.64 -26.74
CA ILE A 2 -47.23 7.06 -27.70
C ILE A 2 -47.72 5.63 -27.95
N LYS A 3 -48.00 5.29 -29.21
CA LYS A 3 -48.55 3.99 -29.60
C LYS A 3 -47.39 2.99 -29.69
N ALA A 4 -47.52 1.83 -29.06
CA ALA A 4 -46.53 0.76 -29.19
C ALA A 4 -46.33 0.39 -30.68
N PRO A 5 -45.10 0.16 -31.14
CA PRO A 5 -44.82 -0.16 -32.54
C PRO A 5 -45.49 -1.48 -32.93
N THR A 6 -46.20 -1.47 -34.05
CA THR A 6 -46.99 -2.63 -34.53
C THR A 6 -46.19 -3.69 -35.30
N SER A 7 -44.90 -3.47 -35.56
CA SER A 7 -44.02 -4.43 -36.25
C SER A 7 -42.62 -4.46 -35.63
N LYS A 8 -41.96 -5.61 -35.75
CA LYS A 8 -40.61 -5.91 -35.26
C LYS A 8 -39.59 -4.86 -35.67
N GLN A 9 -39.49 -4.57 -36.97
CA GLN A 9 -38.54 -3.59 -37.52
C GLN A 9 -38.68 -2.22 -36.87
N LEU A 10 -39.92 -1.73 -36.71
CA LEU A 10 -40.21 -0.41 -36.15
C LEU A 10 -39.86 -0.34 -34.65
N PHE A 11 -39.99 -1.44 -33.90
CA PHE A 11 -39.48 -1.53 -32.52
C PHE A 11 -37.95 -1.49 -32.47
N LEU A 12 -37.27 -2.32 -33.28
CA LEU A 12 -35.81 -2.43 -33.29
C LEU A 12 -35.14 -1.13 -33.77
N ASP A 13 -35.72 -0.41 -34.74
CA ASP A 13 -35.22 0.89 -35.19
C ASP A 13 -35.36 1.98 -34.10
N GLN A 14 -36.48 1.99 -33.37
CA GLN A 14 -36.66 2.91 -32.23
C GLN A 14 -35.71 2.58 -31.08
N LEU A 15 -35.46 1.29 -30.80
CA LEU A 15 -34.47 0.84 -29.82
C LEU A 15 -33.05 1.26 -30.24
N ARG A 16 -32.64 0.98 -31.49
CA ARG A 16 -31.32 1.35 -32.03
C ARG A 16 -31.13 2.88 -32.01
N ALA A 17 -32.13 3.66 -32.39
CA ALA A 17 -32.12 5.11 -32.28
C ALA A 17 -32.02 5.59 -30.82
N GLY A 18 -32.73 4.94 -29.90
CA GLY A 18 -32.70 5.21 -28.47
C GLY A 18 -31.35 4.89 -27.80
N LEU A 19 -30.57 3.95 -28.34
CA LEU A 19 -29.24 3.56 -27.83
C LEU A 19 -28.07 4.41 -28.40
N LYS A 20 -28.26 5.14 -29.51
CA LYS A 20 -27.36 6.20 -30.02
C LYS A 20 -26.03 5.64 -30.59
N GLY A 21 -24.85 5.88 -30.02
CA GLY A 21 -24.46 6.72 -28.86
C GLY A 21 -23.98 5.95 -27.61
N LEU A 22 -24.09 4.63 -27.64
CA LEU A 22 -23.25 3.64 -26.95
C LEU A 22 -22.21 3.11 -27.96
N PRO A 23 -21.25 2.25 -27.58
CA PRO A 23 -20.38 1.58 -28.54
C PRO A 23 -21.20 0.78 -29.57
N ARG A 24 -20.81 0.82 -30.85
CA ARG A 24 -21.57 0.14 -31.92
C ARG A 24 -21.76 -1.35 -31.68
N SER A 25 -20.76 -2.05 -31.13
CA SER A 25 -20.85 -3.47 -30.78
C SER A 25 -22.02 -3.74 -29.84
N VAL A 26 -22.09 -3.02 -28.71
CA VAL A 26 -23.14 -3.14 -27.70
C VAL A 26 -24.53 -2.85 -28.29
N ILE A 27 -24.64 -1.89 -29.20
CA ILE A 27 -25.91 -1.56 -29.86
C ILE A 27 -26.38 -2.71 -30.76
N GLU A 28 -25.50 -3.24 -31.61
CA GLU A 28 -25.85 -4.33 -32.52
C GLU A 28 -26.12 -5.64 -31.78
N GLU A 29 -25.34 -5.95 -30.73
CA GLU A 29 -25.55 -7.07 -29.81
C GLU A 29 -26.91 -6.99 -29.10
N THR A 30 -27.22 -5.83 -28.49
CA THR A 30 -28.53 -5.60 -27.84
C THR A 30 -29.67 -5.75 -28.85
N VAL A 31 -29.54 -5.20 -30.06
CA VAL A 31 -30.57 -5.33 -31.11
C VAL A 31 -30.75 -6.78 -31.56
N ALA A 32 -29.66 -7.55 -31.68
CA ALA A 32 -29.70 -8.97 -32.03
C ALA A 32 -30.39 -9.84 -30.96
N ASP A 33 -30.16 -9.56 -29.67
CA ASP A 33 -30.85 -10.25 -28.57
C ASP A 33 -32.37 -10.01 -28.60
N TYR A 34 -32.79 -8.75 -28.79
CA TYR A 34 -34.22 -8.44 -28.94
C TYR A 34 -34.80 -9.02 -30.24
N GLU A 35 -34.03 -9.06 -31.33
CA GLU A 35 -34.42 -9.73 -32.57
C GLU A 35 -34.66 -11.25 -32.37
N ALA A 36 -33.77 -11.94 -31.66
CA ALA A 36 -33.95 -13.33 -31.29
C ALA A 36 -35.19 -13.54 -30.40
N HIS A 37 -35.47 -12.60 -29.49
CA HIS A 37 -36.71 -12.60 -28.68
C HIS A 37 -37.99 -12.49 -29.53
N PHE A 38 -37.98 -11.66 -30.58
CA PHE A 38 -39.09 -11.59 -31.54
C PHE A 38 -39.26 -12.89 -32.34
N GLU A 39 -38.17 -13.49 -32.81
CA GLU A 39 -38.23 -14.78 -33.53
C GLU A 39 -38.74 -15.92 -32.64
N ALA A 40 -38.30 -15.99 -31.38
CA ALA A 40 -38.79 -16.98 -30.41
C ALA A 40 -40.29 -16.78 -30.10
N GLY A 41 -40.75 -15.53 -29.96
CA GLY A 41 -42.17 -15.21 -29.78
C GLY A 41 -43.02 -15.60 -31.00
N ARG A 42 -42.49 -15.39 -32.21
CA ARG A 42 -43.12 -15.78 -33.47
C ARG A 42 -43.21 -17.30 -33.63
N ALA A 43 -42.15 -18.03 -33.26
CA ALA A 43 -42.14 -19.49 -33.23
C ALA A 43 -43.16 -20.07 -32.22
N ALA A 44 -43.41 -19.36 -31.12
CA ALA A 44 -44.47 -19.68 -30.15
C ALA A 44 -45.89 -19.25 -30.60
N GLY A 45 -46.08 -18.86 -31.87
CA GLY A 45 -47.38 -18.52 -32.46
C GLY A 45 -47.94 -17.14 -32.06
N ARG A 46 -47.12 -16.26 -31.46
CA ARG A 46 -47.56 -14.89 -31.11
C ARG A 46 -47.36 -13.92 -32.28
N THR A 47 -48.22 -12.92 -32.37
CA THR A 47 -48.09 -11.85 -33.36
C THR A 47 -47.04 -10.83 -32.90
N GLU A 48 -46.36 -10.16 -33.85
CA GLU A 48 -45.34 -9.15 -33.51
C GLU A 48 -45.88 -8.03 -32.62
N ALA A 49 -47.14 -7.62 -32.82
CA ALA A 49 -47.80 -6.61 -32.01
C ALA A 49 -48.03 -7.06 -30.54
N ASP A 50 -48.27 -8.35 -30.29
CA ASP A 50 -48.37 -8.92 -28.93
C ASP A 50 -46.99 -9.13 -28.28
N ILE A 51 -45.94 -9.28 -29.07
CA ILE A 51 -44.55 -9.32 -28.56
C ILE A 51 -44.10 -7.90 -28.18
N ALA A 52 -44.32 -6.93 -29.07
CA ALA A 52 -44.00 -5.52 -28.84
C ALA A 52 -44.78 -4.92 -27.67
N SER A 53 -46.06 -5.25 -27.50
CA SER A 53 -46.87 -4.78 -26.36
C SER A 53 -46.34 -5.28 -25.00
N ARG A 54 -45.83 -6.52 -24.95
CA ARG A 54 -45.21 -7.11 -23.75
C ARG A 54 -43.82 -6.53 -23.45
N LEU A 55 -43.06 -6.20 -24.50
CA LEU A 55 -41.76 -5.52 -24.38
C LEU A 55 -41.90 -4.04 -23.98
N GLY A 56 -43.04 -3.41 -24.31
CA GLY A 56 -43.38 -2.06 -23.90
C GLY A 56 -42.85 -0.98 -24.84
N ASP A 57 -42.48 0.17 -24.26
CA ASP A 57 -41.99 1.33 -25.02
C ASP A 57 -40.47 1.22 -25.28
N PRO A 58 -40.01 1.05 -26.54
CA PRO A 58 -38.60 0.94 -26.87
C PRO A 58 -37.79 2.19 -26.49
N ALA A 59 -38.41 3.38 -26.48
CA ALA A 59 -37.72 4.61 -26.08
C ALA A 59 -37.46 4.65 -24.57
N ARG A 60 -38.36 4.09 -23.75
CA ARG A 60 -38.15 3.90 -22.32
C ARG A 60 -37.07 2.85 -22.05
N LEU A 61 -37.18 1.69 -22.69
CA LEU A 61 -36.24 0.58 -22.57
C LEU A 61 -34.80 1.00 -22.92
N ALA A 62 -34.62 1.72 -24.03
CA ALA A 62 -33.31 2.25 -24.42
C ALA A 62 -32.74 3.22 -23.36
N ARG A 63 -33.59 3.98 -22.68
CA ARG A 63 -33.17 4.94 -21.64
C ARG A 63 -32.73 4.24 -20.35
N GLU A 64 -33.38 3.13 -20.00
CA GLU A 64 -33.02 2.28 -18.86
C GLU A 64 -31.69 1.55 -19.12
N LEU A 65 -31.53 0.91 -20.29
CA LEU A 65 -30.28 0.26 -20.71
C LEU A 65 -29.09 1.23 -20.76
N ARG A 66 -29.29 2.47 -21.21
CA ARG A 66 -28.27 3.53 -21.15
C ARG A 66 -27.88 3.92 -19.73
N ALA A 67 -28.84 3.99 -18.81
CA ALA A 67 -28.57 4.34 -17.42
C ALA A 67 -27.72 3.25 -16.76
N GLU A 68 -28.07 1.97 -16.94
CA GLU A 68 -27.26 0.85 -16.44
C GLU A 68 -25.85 0.83 -17.04
N ALA A 69 -25.71 0.98 -18.36
CA ALA A 69 -24.40 1.03 -19.01
C ALA A 69 -23.54 2.23 -18.54
N GLY A 70 -24.18 3.37 -18.26
CA GLY A 70 -23.53 4.56 -17.69
C GLY A 70 -23.05 4.36 -16.26
N VAL A 71 -23.88 3.74 -15.40
CA VAL A 71 -23.53 3.42 -14.01
C VAL A 71 -22.38 2.40 -13.97
N ARG A 72 -22.50 1.27 -14.67
CA ARG A 72 -21.45 0.24 -14.71
C ARG A 72 -20.11 0.81 -15.17
N ARG A 73 -20.12 1.63 -16.24
CA ARG A 73 -18.89 2.27 -16.73
C ARG A 73 -18.29 3.25 -15.71
N TRP A 74 -19.11 4.00 -14.97
CA TRP A 74 -18.62 4.89 -13.92
C TRP A 74 -18.04 4.11 -12.73
N GLU A 75 -18.63 2.97 -12.38
CA GLU A 75 -18.10 2.06 -11.36
C GLU A 75 -16.77 1.42 -11.80
N ASP A 76 -16.65 0.97 -13.05
CA ASP A 76 -15.39 0.47 -13.64
C ASP A 76 -14.31 1.55 -13.68
N GLU A 77 -14.61 2.76 -14.18
CA GLU A 77 -13.66 3.87 -14.22
C GLU A 77 -13.21 4.28 -12.81
N ARG A 78 -14.10 4.23 -11.81
CA ARG A 78 -13.72 4.42 -10.40
C ARG A 78 -12.90 3.27 -9.85
N SER A 79 -13.21 2.02 -10.18
CA SER A 79 -12.44 0.85 -9.78
C SER A 79 -11.01 0.93 -10.29
N LEU A 80 -10.83 1.26 -11.57
CA LEU A 80 -9.53 1.46 -12.21
C LEU A 80 -8.78 2.67 -11.61
N SER A 81 -9.45 3.81 -11.41
CA SER A 81 -8.84 4.99 -10.79
C SER A 81 -8.40 4.73 -9.34
N ASN A 82 -9.21 4.02 -8.56
CA ASN A 82 -8.88 3.63 -7.19
C ASN A 82 -7.72 2.61 -7.17
N ALA A 83 -7.69 1.65 -8.09
CA ALA A 83 -6.59 0.69 -8.22
C ALA A 83 -5.28 1.37 -8.60
N LEU A 84 -5.30 2.31 -9.56
CA LEU A 84 -4.14 3.12 -9.92
C LEU A 84 -3.70 4.02 -8.76
N GLY A 85 -4.64 4.62 -8.03
CA GLY A 85 -4.37 5.38 -6.81
C GLY A 85 -3.71 4.55 -5.71
N ALA A 86 -4.15 3.29 -5.53
CA ALA A 86 -3.54 2.36 -4.59
C ALA A 86 -2.13 1.94 -5.02
N ILE A 87 -1.92 1.63 -6.31
CA ILE A 87 -0.59 1.29 -6.86
C ILE A 87 0.38 2.47 -6.70
N LEU A 88 -0.04 3.68 -7.07
CA LEU A 88 0.76 4.90 -6.90
C LEU A 88 1.01 5.24 -5.44
N GLY A 89 0.04 4.98 -4.55
CA GLY A 89 0.19 5.14 -3.10
C GLY A 89 1.22 4.18 -2.52
N ILE A 90 1.15 2.89 -2.87
CA ILE A 90 2.13 1.87 -2.44
C ILE A 90 3.52 2.18 -3.01
N MET A 91 3.61 2.55 -4.30
CA MET A 91 4.88 2.91 -4.94
C MET A 91 5.48 4.19 -4.37
N GLY A 92 4.66 5.20 -4.06
CA GLY A 92 5.07 6.44 -3.41
C GLY A 92 5.52 6.25 -1.96
N LEU A 93 4.84 5.38 -1.21
CA LEU A 93 5.25 4.98 0.13
C LEU A 93 6.60 4.25 0.08
N ALA A 94 6.74 3.25 -0.81
CA ALA A 94 8.01 2.53 -1.00
C ALA A 94 9.15 3.46 -1.46
N ALA A 95 8.86 4.48 -2.27
CA ALA A 95 9.84 5.50 -2.65
C ALA A 95 10.25 6.40 -1.47
N LEU A 96 9.31 6.80 -0.61
CA LEU A 96 9.61 7.52 0.63
C LEU A 96 10.43 6.67 1.61
N ASP A 97 10.08 5.40 1.78
CA ASP A 97 10.83 4.46 2.61
C ASP A 97 12.26 4.28 2.10
N LEU A 98 12.44 4.15 0.78
CA LEU A 98 13.75 4.01 0.16
C LEU A 98 14.59 5.29 0.19
N LEU A 99 13.98 6.45 -0.03
CA LEU A 99 14.69 7.74 -0.19
C LEU A 99 14.89 8.50 1.12
N VAL A 100 14.02 8.31 2.11
CA VAL A 100 14.06 9.03 3.40
C VAL A 100 14.33 8.09 4.56
N VAL A 101 13.57 7.00 4.70
CA VAL A 101 13.70 6.12 5.88
C VAL A 101 15.00 5.32 5.84
N LEU A 102 15.36 4.73 4.69
CA LEU A 102 16.57 3.92 4.56
C LEU A 102 17.86 4.73 4.82
N PRO A 103 18.08 5.94 4.25
CA PRO A 103 19.29 6.72 4.55
C PRO A 103 19.36 7.19 6.01
N VAL A 104 18.23 7.54 6.62
CA VAL A 104 18.18 7.88 8.05
C VAL A 104 18.52 6.66 8.91
N LEU A 105 17.97 5.49 8.60
CA LEU A 105 18.29 4.23 9.29
C LEU A 105 19.77 3.87 9.17
N LEU A 106 20.35 4.01 7.96
CA LEU A 106 21.77 3.78 7.72
C LEU A 106 22.65 4.80 8.47
N ALA A 107 22.29 6.08 8.49
CA ALA A 107 23.02 7.11 9.21
C ALA A 107 23.02 6.88 10.74
N VAL A 108 21.86 6.57 11.32
CA VAL A 108 21.75 6.25 12.76
C VAL A 108 22.47 4.94 13.08
N GLY A 109 22.28 3.89 12.28
CA GLY A 109 22.91 2.58 12.47
C GLY A 109 24.45 2.64 12.38
N SER A 110 24.99 3.31 11.36
CA SER A 110 26.43 3.53 11.21
C SER A 110 27.02 4.40 12.31
N CYS A 111 26.30 5.42 12.78
CA CYS A 111 26.69 6.23 13.92
C CYS A 111 26.83 5.38 15.20
N VAL A 112 25.81 4.59 15.54
CA VAL A 112 25.85 3.66 16.69
C VAL A 112 26.98 2.65 16.53
N PHE A 113 27.16 2.08 15.34
CA PHE A 113 28.24 1.13 15.06
C PHE A 113 29.63 1.74 15.22
N ALA A 114 29.84 2.98 14.77
CA ALA A 114 31.08 3.72 14.96
C ALA A 114 31.36 3.99 16.45
N PHE A 115 30.36 4.35 17.25
CA PHE A 115 30.51 4.50 18.70
C PHE A 115 30.83 3.18 19.41
N VAL A 116 30.26 2.05 18.98
CA VAL A 116 30.62 0.72 19.51
C VAL A 116 32.07 0.39 19.20
N ILE A 117 32.54 0.60 17.96
CA ILE A 117 33.96 0.38 17.59
C ILE A 117 34.89 1.30 18.39
N ALA A 118 34.56 2.60 18.46
CA ALA A 118 35.37 3.57 19.19
C ALA A 118 35.45 3.24 20.70
N GLY A 119 34.31 2.92 21.33
CA GLY A 119 34.26 2.50 22.73
C GLY A 119 35.04 1.21 22.99
N ALA A 120 34.93 0.22 22.10
CA ALA A 120 35.69 -1.03 22.18
C ALA A 120 37.20 -0.80 22.01
N ALA A 121 37.62 0.05 21.07
CA ALA A 121 39.02 0.41 20.86
C ALA A 121 39.61 1.17 22.06
N VAL A 122 38.86 2.12 22.64
CA VAL A 122 39.26 2.85 23.86
C VAL A 122 39.33 1.91 25.07
N CYS A 123 38.36 0.98 25.21
CA CYS A 123 38.36 -0.05 26.25
C CYS A 123 39.60 -0.94 26.16
N LEU A 124 39.92 -1.42 24.95
CA LEU A 124 41.09 -2.26 24.68
C LEU A 124 42.39 -1.51 24.93
N ALA A 125 42.49 -0.26 24.49
CA ALA A 125 43.67 0.59 24.72
C ALA A 125 43.93 0.82 26.22
N GLY A 126 42.90 1.21 26.98
CA GLY A 126 43.04 1.35 28.45
C GLY A 126 43.41 0.04 29.14
N SER A 127 42.82 -1.08 28.71
CA SER A 127 43.13 -2.41 29.24
C SER A 127 44.58 -2.86 28.92
N LEU A 128 45.08 -2.54 27.73
CA LEU A 128 46.45 -2.85 27.32
C LEU A 128 47.49 -1.96 28.03
N LEU A 129 47.15 -0.70 28.34
CA LEU A 129 48.06 0.23 29.03
C LEU A 129 48.24 -0.10 30.52
N LEU A 130 47.25 -0.70 31.18
CA LEU A 130 47.30 -1.02 32.61
C LEU A 130 48.58 -1.74 33.08
N PRO A 131 49.04 -2.84 32.48
CA PRO A 131 50.29 -3.50 32.91
C PRO A 131 51.52 -2.61 32.73
N PHE A 132 51.57 -1.76 31.70
CA PHE A 132 52.68 -0.83 31.48
C PHE A 132 52.68 0.30 32.53
N SER A 133 51.51 0.79 32.94
CA SER A 133 51.42 1.81 33.99
C SER A 133 51.83 1.31 35.38
N LEU A 134 51.71 0.01 35.67
CA LEU A 134 52.17 -0.59 36.93
C LEU A 134 53.70 -0.61 37.08
N VAL A 135 54.44 -0.57 35.96
CA VAL A 135 55.92 -0.53 35.91
C VAL A 135 56.45 0.83 35.43
N ASP A 136 55.63 1.88 35.58
CA ASP A 136 55.94 3.29 35.29
C ASP A 136 56.38 3.60 33.84
N VAL A 137 56.17 2.68 32.91
CA VAL A 137 56.41 2.89 31.46
C VAL A 137 55.14 3.41 30.79
N ASN A 138 54.81 4.66 31.12
CA ASN A 138 53.62 5.36 30.64
C ASN A 138 53.88 6.12 29.31
N PRO A 139 52.93 6.15 28.36
CA PRO A 139 53.00 7.03 27.19
C PRO A 139 52.66 8.50 27.53
N PHE A 140 52.30 8.79 28.78
CA PHE A 140 51.86 10.10 29.24
C PHE A 140 53.02 10.87 29.87
N PRO A 141 53.45 12.02 29.30
CA PRO A 141 54.57 12.78 29.86
C PRO A 141 54.21 13.38 31.22
N ASN A 142 55.14 13.28 32.17
CA ASN A 142 55.02 13.74 33.57
C ASN A 142 53.92 13.04 34.40
N ALA A 143 53.45 11.85 34.00
CA ALA A 143 52.50 11.06 34.76
C ALA A 143 53.21 10.02 35.64
N ASP A 144 53.06 10.12 36.96
CA ASP A 144 53.50 9.08 37.90
C ASP A 144 52.73 7.76 37.67
N TRP A 145 53.30 6.61 38.07
CA TRP A 145 52.67 5.28 38.00
C TRP A 145 51.19 5.26 38.42
N LEU A 146 50.83 5.91 39.53
CA LEU A 146 49.45 5.98 40.02
C LEU A 146 48.54 6.75 39.06
N GLN A 147 49.03 7.85 38.48
CA GLN A 147 48.28 8.64 37.50
C GLN A 147 48.07 7.84 36.21
N GLY A 148 49.11 7.12 35.75
CA GLY A 148 49.03 6.22 34.60
C GLY A 148 48.02 5.09 34.80
N VAL A 149 48.03 4.45 35.97
CA VAL A 149 47.08 3.38 36.35
C VAL A 149 45.64 3.91 36.37
N LEU A 150 45.41 5.08 37.00
CA LEU A 150 44.09 5.72 37.04
C LEU A 150 43.58 6.09 35.64
N LEU A 151 44.45 6.62 34.77
CA LEU A 151 44.07 6.99 33.40
C LEU A 151 43.74 5.75 32.56
N SER A 152 44.52 4.68 32.70
CA SER A 152 44.31 3.42 31.99
C SER A 152 43.03 2.70 32.43
N LEU A 153 42.74 2.69 33.74
CA LEU A 153 41.45 2.24 34.30
C LEU A 153 40.28 3.10 33.81
N GLY A 154 40.45 4.42 33.77
CA GLY A 154 39.45 5.36 33.25
C GLY A 154 39.14 5.14 31.77
N LEU A 155 40.14 4.89 30.93
CA LEU A 155 39.97 4.54 29.52
C LEU A 155 39.30 3.17 29.34
N ALA A 156 39.73 2.15 30.11
CA ALA A 156 39.13 0.82 30.06
C ALA A 156 37.63 0.86 30.43
N THR A 157 37.31 1.42 31.59
CA THR A 157 35.93 1.51 32.10
C THR A 157 35.07 2.47 31.30
N GLY A 158 35.60 3.62 30.88
CA GLY A 158 34.90 4.59 30.03
C GLY A 158 34.55 4.00 28.66
N GLY A 159 35.49 3.31 28.01
CA GLY A 159 35.23 2.60 26.76
C GLY A 159 34.15 1.52 26.91
N ALA A 160 34.23 0.72 27.98
CA ALA A 160 33.21 -0.28 28.30
C ALA A 160 31.82 0.35 28.54
N SER A 161 31.76 1.50 29.24
CA SER A 161 30.51 2.24 29.47
C SER A 161 29.90 2.79 28.19
N VAL A 162 30.70 3.29 27.23
CA VAL A 162 30.21 3.72 25.91
C VAL A 162 29.59 2.53 25.15
N VAL A 163 30.28 1.38 25.11
CA VAL A 163 29.76 0.18 24.45
C VAL A 163 28.46 -0.30 25.12
N ALA A 164 28.41 -0.37 26.45
CA ALA A 164 27.22 -0.76 27.19
C ALA A 164 26.04 0.19 26.94
N PHE A 165 26.28 1.50 26.90
CA PHE A 165 25.26 2.50 26.58
C PHE A 165 24.72 2.33 25.16
N CYS A 166 25.59 2.13 24.15
CA CYS A 166 25.15 1.89 22.77
C CYS A 166 24.33 0.59 22.63
N VAL A 167 24.68 -0.48 23.36
CA VAL A 167 23.91 -1.73 23.40
C VAL A 167 22.54 -1.50 24.04
N LEU A 168 22.46 -0.83 25.19
CA LEU A 168 21.21 -0.50 25.86
C LEU A 168 20.31 0.40 25.00
N LEU A 169 20.89 1.39 24.33
CA LEU A 169 20.18 2.26 23.38
C LEU A 169 19.61 1.46 22.20
N THR A 170 20.38 0.52 21.65
CA THR A 170 19.94 -0.36 20.56
C THR A 170 18.77 -1.25 21.02
N ILE A 171 18.88 -1.87 22.20
CA ILE A 171 17.80 -2.68 22.80
C ILE A 171 16.55 -1.82 23.05
N GLY A 172 16.72 -0.57 23.52
CA GLY A 172 15.64 0.38 23.72
C GLY A 172 14.88 0.71 22.43
N ILE A 173 15.61 1.02 21.34
CA ILE A 173 15.03 1.28 20.01
C ILE A 173 14.28 0.05 19.49
N VAL A 174 14.88 -1.15 19.57
CA VAL A 174 14.24 -2.39 19.11
C VAL A 174 12.97 -2.69 19.91
N ASN A 175 13.01 -2.56 21.23
CA ASN A 175 11.83 -2.76 22.08
C ASN A 175 10.72 -1.73 21.79
N LEU A 176 11.07 -0.48 21.50
CA LEU A 176 10.11 0.55 21.09
C LEU A 176 9.48 0.21 19.73
N LEU A 177 10.29 -0.24 18.75
CA LEU A 177 9.80 -0.69 17.44
C LEU A 177 8.85 -1.90 17.56
N VAL A 178 9.22 -2.90 18.35
CA VAL A 178 8.39 -4.09 18.63
C VAL A 178 7.12 -3.70 19.39
N GLY A 179 7.21 -2.75 20.34
CA GLY A 179 6.06 -2.19 21.04
C GLY A 179 5.08 -1.49 20.10
N TYR A 180 5.59 -0.64 19.21
CA TYR A 180 4.82 0.04 18.18
C TYR A 180 4.15 -0.96 17.23
N GLY A 181 4.90 -1.93 16.70
CA GLY A 181 4.35 -2.99 15.84
C GLY A 181 3.23 -3.77 16.54
N ARG A 182 3.44 -4.19 17.80
CA ARG A 182 2.41 -4.88 18.60
C ARG A 182 1.18 -4.01 18.86
N ALA A 183 1.34 -2.70 19.06
CA ALA A 183 0.22 -1.76 19.21
C ALA A 183 -0.56 -1.63 17.89
N HIS A 184 0.14 -1.58 16.75
CA HIS A 184 -0.48 -1.53 15.42
C HIS A 184 -1.27 -2.82 15.11
N TYR A 185 -0.68 -4.00 15.36
CA TYR A 185 -1.40 -5.28 15.21
C TYR A 185 -2.61 -5.41 16.15
N ARG A 186 -2.56 -4.83 17.36
CA ARG A 186 -3.72 -4.77 18.27
C ARG A 186 -4.88 -3.93 17.74
N LEU A 187 -4.62 -2.94 16.88
CA LEU A 187 -5.65 -2.11 16.25
C LEU A 187 -6.20 -2.76 14.96
N ILE A 188 -5.39 -3.56 14.27
CA ILE A 188 -5.77 -4.26 13.03
C ILE A 188 -6.53 -5.56 13.32
N ALA A 189 -6.22 -6.25 14.41
CA ALA A 189 -7.00 -7.40 14.87
C ALA A 189 -8.44 -6.93 15.17
N PRO A 190 -9.45 -7.31 14.37
CA PRO A 190 -10.82 -7.01 14.72
C PRO A 190 -11.11 -7.76 16.01
N THR A 191 -11.71 -7.07 16.99
CA THR A 191 -12.35 -7.76 18.11
C THR A 191 -13.56 -8.52 17.56
N TYR A 192 -13.30 -9.71 17.03
CA TYR A 192 -14.33 -10.66 16.64
C TYR A 192 -14.93 -11.25 17.92
N THR A 193 -15.87 -10.47 18.47
CA THR A 193 -17.01 -10.87 19.31
C THR A 193 -16.88 -12.14 20.16
N ALA A 194 -17.00 -11.96 21.47
CA ALA A 194 -18.12 -12.52 22.23
C ALA A 194 -18.48 -11.56 23.37
#